data_AF-A0A945XSY0-F1
#
_entry.id   AF-A0A945XSY0-F1
#
_cell.length_a   1.000
_cell.length_b   1.000
_cell.length_c   1.000
_cell.angle_alpha   90.00
_cell.angle_beta   90.00
_cell.angle_gamma   90.00
#
_symmetry.space_group_name_H-M   'P 1'
#
loop_
_entity.id
_entity.type
_entity.pdbx_description
1 polymer ?
#
loop_
_entity_poly.entity_id
_entity_poly.type
_entity_poly.pdbx_seq_one_letter_code
_entity_poly.pdbx_strand_id
1 'polypeptide(L)' 'MKQLFLLSICSAYAIPALAYIDPGTGSLIVQSIIGAIAAIGVTLKIYWHKVKVFFMKKEPTTSEETNKTKAMPD' A
#
# COMPACT_ATOMS: atom_id res chain seq x y z
N MET A 1 12.68 -14.17 -37.23
CA MET A 1 11.81 -13.64 -36.15
C MET A 1 12.46 -13.63 -34.76
N LYS A 2 13.39 -14.54 -34.43
CA LYS A 2 14.15 -14.52 -33.15
C LYS A 2 15.10 -13.32 -32.97
N GLN A 3 15.69 -12.83 -34.06
CA GLN A 3 16.66 -11.73 -34.01
C GLN A 3 16.03 -10.36 -33.65
N LEU A 4 14.71 -10.21 -33.84
CA LEU A 4 13.98 -9.00 -33.48
C LEU A 4 13.74 -8.90 -31.96
N PHE A 5 13.60 -10.05 -31.29
CA PHE A 5 13.47 -10.12 -29.84
C PHE A 5 14.80 -9.80 -29.14
N LEU A 6 15.92 -10.26 -29.72
CA LEU A 6 17.27 -9.98 -29.21
C LEU A 6 17.66 -8.50 -29.36
N LEU A 7 17.25 -7.85 -30.45
CA LEU A 7 17.49 -6.42 -30.68
C LEU A 7 16.69 -5.53 -29.71
N SER A 8 15.47 -5.96 -29.33
CA SER A 8 14.63 -5.30 -28.32
C SER A 8 15.26 -5.28 -26.92
N ILE A 9 15.95 -6.36 -26.56
CA ILE A 9 16.69 -6.47 -25.28
C ILE A 9 17.96 -5.60 -25.29
N CYS A 10 18.61 -5.43 -26.44
CA CYS A 10 19.87 -4.68 -26.56
C CYS A 10 19.70 -3.16 -26.40
N SER A 11 18.52 -2.60 -26.74
CA SER A 11 18.20 -1.18 -26.55
C SER A 11 18.01 -0.76 -25.09
N ALA A 12 18.01 -1.70 -24.14
CA ALA A 12 17.83 -1.41 -22.71
C ALA A 12 19.09 -0.86 -22.01
N TYR A 13 20.24 -0.83 -22.70
CA TYR A 13 21.49 -0.25 -22.19
C TYR A 13 21.69 1.18 -22.71
N ALA A 14 20.78 2.09 -22.37
CA ALA A 14 20.97 3.53 -22.56
C ALA A 14 21.52 4.14 -21.26
N ILE A 15 22.67 4.81 -21.33
CA ILE A 15 23.26 5.55 -20.21
C ILE A 15 22.36 6.75 -19.89
N PRO A 16 21.96 6.99 -18.62
CA PRO A 16 20.93 7.97 -18.30
C PRO A 16 21.46 9.41 -18.42
N ALA A 17 20.86 10.21 -19.30
CA ALA A 17 20.96 11.67 -19.28
C ALA A 17 19.90 12.21 -18.30
N LEU A 18 20.34 12.74 -17.15
CA LEU A 18 19.50 13.07 -15.99
C LEU A 18 18.66 14.37 -16.11
N ALA A 19 18.48 14.91 -17.31
CA ALA A 19 17.89 16.24 -17.52
C ALA A 19 16.85 16.30 -18.63
N TYR A 20 16.13 15.20 -18.87
CA TYR A 20 15.07 15.18 -19.87
C TYR A 20 13.78 14.64 -19.25
N ILE A 21 12.78 15.51 -19.20
CA ILE A 21 11.39 15.09 -19.20
C ILE A 21 11.08 14.84 -20.68
N ASP A 22 11.59 13.74 -21.23
CA ASP A 22 11.14 13.26 -22.54
C ASP A 22 9.61 13.09 -22.49
N PRO A 23 8.92 13.28 -23.62
CA PRO A 23 7.49 12.95 -23.72
C PRO A 23 7.14 11.54 -23.22
N GLY A 24 8.08 10.59 -23.30
CA GLY A 24 7.98 9.24 -22.74
C GLY A 24 7.97 9.23 -21.21
N THR A 25 8.99 9.80 -20.56
CA THR A 25 9.07 9.91 -19.10
C THR A 25 7.93 10.74 -18.51
N GLY A 26 7.52 11.84 -19.17
CA GLY A 26 6.36 12.62 -18.76
C GLY A 26 5.07 11.79 -18.73
N SER A 27 4.86 10.94 -19.74
CA SER A 27 3.70 10.03 -19.79
C SER A 27 3.74 8.97 -18.69
N LEU A 28 4.92 8.43 -18.37
CA LEU A 28 5.09 7.45 -17.31
C LEU A 28 4.75 8.04 -15.93
N ILE A 29 5.17 9.28 -15.65
CA ILE A 29 4.84 9.97 -14.40
C ILE A 29 3.32 10.12 -14.28
N VAL A 30 2.64 10.61 -15.32
CA VAL A 30 1.18 10.77 -15.32
C VAL A 30 0.48 9.43 -15.08
N GLN A 31 0.90 8.37 -15.77
CA GLN A 31 0.35 7.02 -15.59
C GLN A 31 0.58 6.49 -14.17
N SER A 32 1.76 6.72 -13.59
CA SER A 32 2.08 6.29 -12.23
C SER A 32 1.21 7.00 -11.18
N ILE A 33 0.92 8.29 -11.37
CA ILE A 33 0.04 9.07 -10.47
C ILE A 33 -1.39 8.54 -10.56
N ILE A 34 -1.90 8.32 -11.78
CA ILE A 34 -3.25 7.77 -11.98
C ILE A 34 -3.35 6.36 -11.36
N GLY A 35 -2.35 5.51 -11.60
CA GLY A 35 -2.26 4.17 -11.03
C GLY A 35 -2.21 4.19 -9.50
N ALA A 36 -1.42 5.09 -8.91
CA ALA A 36 -1.33 5.24 -7.46
C ALA A 36 -2.66 5.67 -6.85
N ILE A 37 -3.35 6.66 -7.43
CA ILE A 37 -4.66 7.10 -6.97
C ILE A 37 -5.69 5.97 -7.06
N ALA A 38 -5.71 5.24 -8.18
CA ALA A 38 -6.59 4.10 -8.36
C ALA A 38 -6.31 2.99 -7.33
N ALA A 39 -5.04 2.65 -7.10
CA ALA A 39 -4.63 1.65 -6.13
C ALA A 39 -5.03 2.04 -4.70
N ILE A 40 -4.83 3.30 -4.30
CA ILE A 40 -5.25 3.82 -3.00
C ILE A 40 -6.77 3.75 -2.87
N GLY A 41 -7.52 4.21 -3.87
CA GLY A 41 -8.99 4.18 -3.86
C GLY A 41 -9.55 2.77 -3.72
N VAL A 42 -9.01 1.81 -4.48
CA VAL A 42 -9.41 0.40 -4.40
C VAL A 42 -9.02 -0.20 -3.05
N THR A 43 -7.82 0.08 -2.56
CA THR A 43 -7.36 -0.41 -1.25
C THR A 43 -8.27 0.12 -0.13
N LEU A 44 -8.58 1.41 -0.11
CA LEU A 44 -9.49 1.98 0.88
C LEU A 44 -10.89 1.36 0.81
N LYS A 45 -11.40 1.12 -0.41
CA LYS A 45 -12.71 0.45 -0.59
C LYS A 45 -12.70 -0.97 -0.04
N ILE A 46 -11.67 -1.77 -0.35
CA ILE A 46 -11.54 -3.16 0.13
C ILE A 46 -11.39 -3.20 1.65
N TYR A 47 -10.57 -2.32 2.20
CA TYR A 47 -10.23 -2.31 3.62
C TYR A 47 -11.12 -1.40 4.47
N TRP A 48 -12.23 -0.87 3.94
CA TRP A 48 -13.08 0.10 4.64
C TRP A 48 -13.46 -0.33 6.06
N HIS A 49 -13.77 -1.62 6.26
CA HIS A 49 -14.05 -2.17 7.59
C HIS A 49 -12.83 -2.18 8.51
N LYS A 50 -11.66 -2.62 8.02
CA LYS A 50 -10.41 -2.66 8.79
C LYS A 50 -9.90 -1.25 9.10
N VAL A 51 -10.01 -0.31 8.16
CA VAL A 51 -9.69 1.11 8.36
C VAL A 51 -10.58 1.67 9.47
N LYS A 52 -11.90 1.45 9.40
CA LYS A 52 -12.82 1.89 10.47
C LYS A 52 -12.46 1.27 11.83
N VAL A 53 -12.22 -0.04 11.90
CA VAL A 53 -11.85 -0.71 13.16
C VAL A 53 -10.51 -0.21 13.71
N PHE A 54 -9.53 0.06 12.83
CA PHE A 54 -8.24 0.61 13.22
C PHE A 54 -8.37 2.02 13.81
N PHE A 55 -9.20 2.88 13.20
CA PHE A 55 -9.50 4.22 13.72
C PHE A 55 -10.45 4.22 14.93
N MET A 56 -11.30 3.20 15.07
CA MET A 56 -12.28 3.09 16.16
C MET A 56 -11.77 2.32 17.38
N LYS A 57 -10.54 1.78 17.37
CA LYS A 57 -9.98 1.12 18.55
C LYS A 57 -9.67 2.16 19.64
N LYS A 58 -10.71 2.54 20.38
CA LYS A 58 -10.63 3.23 21.67
C LYS A 58 -10.48 2.17 22.76
N GLU A 59 -9.32 2.25 23.41
CA GLU A 59 -8.97 1.85 24.77
C GLU A 59 -9.57 0.55 25.33
N PRO A 60 -8.73 -0.47 25.64
CA PRO A 60 -9.15 -1.49 26.59
C PRO A 60 -9.27 -0.80 27.95
N THR A 61 -10.50 -0.65 28.45
CA THR A 61 -10.73 -0.44 29.88
C THR A 61 -10.26 -1.70 30.58
N THR A 62 -9.00 -1.69 31.00
CA THR A 62 -8.49 -2.59 32.03
C THR A 62 -9.26 -2.28 33.32
N SER A 63 -10.36 -2.98 33.54
CA SER A 63 -10.87 -3.26 34.88
C SER A 63 -10.55 -4.72 35.13
N GLU A 64 -9.33 -4.99 35.59
CA GLU A 64 -9.06 -5.26 37.01
C GLU A 64 -9.84 -6.50 37.47
N GLU A 65 -9.25 -7.67 37.22
CA GLU A 65 -9.45 -8.82 38.09
C GLU A 65 -8.93 -8.45 39.49
N THR A 66 -9.82 -7.98 40.36
CA THR A 66 -9.54 -7.92 41.80
C THR A 66 -10.65 -8.65 42.57
N ASN A 67 -10.37 -9.92 42.85
CA ASN A 67 -10.42 -10.48 44.20
C ASN A 67 -11.80 -10.60 44.89
N LYS A 68 -12.35 -11.83 44.93
CA LYS A 68 -12.70 -12.64 46.14
C LYS A 68 -13.82 -13.65 45.90
N THR A 69 -13.51 -14.73 45.18
CA THR A 69 -14.07 -16.05 45.48
C THR A 69 -13.38 -16.58 46.75
N LYS A 70 -13.58 -15.92 47.89
CA LYS A 70 -13.17 -16.43 49.21
C LYS A 70 -13.84 -15.62 50.33
N ALA A 71 -15.07 -16.00 50.70
CA ALA A 71 -15.64 -15.98 52.06
C ALA A 71 -17.19 -15.92 52.04
N MET A 72 -17.85 -17.06 51.89
CA MET A 72 -19.12 -17.43 52.53
C MET A 72 -19.25 -18.93 52.29
N PRO A 73 -19.31 -19.82 53.29
CA PRO A 73 -20.34 -19.79 54.35
C PRO A 73 -19.88 -20.23 55.76
N ASP A 74 -20.47 -19.62 56.79
CA ASP A 74 -20.87 -20.29 58.05
C ASP A 74 -22.35 -19.94 58.29
#